data_AF-A0A5R8QHL7-F1
#
_entry.id   AF-A0A5R8QHL7-F1
#
_cell.length_a   1.000
_cell.length_b   1.000
_cell.length_c   1.000
_cell.angle_alpha   90.00
_cell.angle_beta   90.00
_cell.angle_gamma   90.00
#
_symmetry.space_group_name_H-M   'P 1'
#
loop_
_entity.id
_entity.type
_entity.pdbx_description
1 polymer ?
#
loop_
_entity_poly.entity_id
_entity_poly.type
_entity_poly.pdbx_seq_one_letter_code
_entity_poly.pdbx_strand_id
1 'polypeptide(L)'
;MKFIKGLIALLVFTAANAITFSNSLSVQAAADYYYQVDVNYSPMSFTQVNPDVPLPEELQNVPISYSLALGKSFFIYGTDTINTKMNTFTYNNNINGASNNSMKYSWSNFIDTSTQPATVNYLGFRLVIEYNTVANKTITVMYDIKFINAELTVNYQNTNGGTVTSAQTIRGSVGDSYSVQPADISGYDFVRAEGDPQSGFLGTAAQVVTFIYEATPLPLLSNVHVNYIDEAGNNIIPIKSFQGEVGTDFNIQPEAIAGWELVNTIGNPIGQFTAADLQLSFVYKKVDTADIVSNTSTNNDITLPVTGEDNLSYTIAGLLLISGTGFFLNKVNKK
;
A
#
# COMPACT_ATOMS: atom_id res chain seq x y z
N MET A 1 -41.15 -3.45 7.77
CA MET A 1 -41.97 -4.31 6.89
C MET A 1 -42.01 -5.70 7.52
N LYS A 2 -43.19 -6.14 7.96
CA LYS A 2 -43.42 -7.42 8.66
C LYS A 2 -43.19 -8.61 7.72
N PHE A 3 -42.61 -9.70 8.24
CA PHE A 3 -42.95 -11.05 7.79
C PHE A 3 -43.07 -12.00 8.98
N ILE A 4 -44.18 -12.74 8.98
CA ILE A 4 -44.55 -13.83 9.90
C ILE A 4 -44.38 -15.16 9.14
N LYS A 5 -43.91 -16.20 9.84
CA LYS A 5 -44.17 -17.66 9.71
C LYS A 5 -43.19 -18.34 10.69
N GLY A 6 -43.50 -19.21 11.64
CA GLY A 6 -44.67 -20.05 11.93
C GLY A 6 -44.22 -21.52 12.00
N LEU A 7 -44.24 -22.15 13.18
CA LEU A 7 -44.50 -23.60 13.28
C LEU A 7 -45.13 -23.96 14.64
N ILE A 8 -46.26 -24.66 14.55
CA ILE A 8 -47.12 -25.16 15.62
C ILE A 8 -46.65 -26.56 16.01
N ALA A 9 -46.62 -26.88 17.30
CA ALA A 9 -46.73 -28.25 17.78
C ALA A 9 -47.83 -28.32 18.86
N LEU A 10 -48.91 -29.01 18.51
CA LEU A 10 -50.04 -29.39 19.35
C LEU A 10 -49.67 -30.68 20.09
N LEU A 11 -49.85 -30.74 21.41
CA LEU A 11 -49.76 -31.98 22.18
C LEU A 11 -50.91 -32.06 23.19
N VAL A 12 -51.73 -33.09 23.02
CA VAL A 12 -52.82 -33.50 23.91
C VAL A 12 -52.22 -34.26 25.09
N PHE A 13 -52.55 -33.86 26.32
CA PHE A 13 -52.12 -34.57 27.53
C PHE A 13 -53.16 -35.61 27.97
N THR A 14 -52.71 -36.84 28.18
CA THR A 14 -53.31 -37.77 29.16
C THR A 14 -52.24 -38.11 30.21
N ALA A 15 -52.72 -38.37 31.42
CA ALA A 15 -52.02 -38.18 32.68
C ALA A 15 -50.83 -39.12 32.97
N ALA A 16 -49.98 -38.64 33.87
CA ALA A 16 -49.05 -39.38 34.72
C ALA A 16 -47.88 -40.07 34.01
N ASN A 17 -46.82 -39.31 33.79
CA ASN A 17 -45.46 -39.63 34.25
C ASN A 17 -44.62 -38.36 34.12
N ALA A 18 -43.99 -37.94 35.22
CA ALA A 18 -43.10 -36.80 35.23
C ALA A 18 -41.89 -37.11 34.34
N ILE A 19 -41.89 -36.60 33.12
CA ILE A 19 -40.68 -36.48 32.33
C ILE A 19 -39.92 -35.31 32.94
N THR A 20 -38.93 -35.62 33.78
CA THR A 20 -37.88 -34.67 34.12
C THR A 20 -37.14 -34.32 32.84
N PHE A 21 -37.43 -33.16 32.27
CA PHE A 21 -36.52 -32.54 31.33
C PHE A 21 -35.33 -32.02 32.15
N SER A 22 -34.26 -32.80 32.23
CA SER A 22 -32.94 -32.23 32.42
C SER A 22 -32.65 -31.44 31.16
N ASN A 23 -32.93 -30.14 31.17
CA ASN A 23 -32.64 -29.26 30.05
C ASN A 23 -31.13 -29.26 29.79
N SER A 24 -30.69 -30.12 28.88
CA SER A 24 -29.47 -29.94 28.10
C SER A 24 -29.90 -29.59 26.68
N LEU A 25 -30.28 -28.33 26.48
CA LEU A 25 -30.39 -27.73 25.15
C LEU A 25 -29.49 -26.50 25.14
N SER A 26 -28.25 -26.78 24.76
CA SER A 26 -27.28 -25.85 24.22
C SER A 26 -27.82 -25.23 22.93
N VAL A 27 -28.50 -24.09 23.03
CA VAL A 27 -28.65 -23.14 21.93
C VAL A 27 -28.68 -21.77 22.58
N GLN A 28 -27.55 -21.08 22.53
CA GLN A 28 -27.43 -19.69 22.93
C GLN A 28 -28.51 -18.89 22.19
N ALA A 29 -29.32 -18.10 22.91
CA ALA A 29 -30.22 -17.15 22.29
C ALA A 29 -29.42 -16.23 21.36
N ALA A 30 -29.98 -15.84 20.22
CA ALA A 30 -29.34 -14.85 19.35
C ALA A 30 -29.01 -13.62 20.21
N ALA A 31 -27.72 -13.29 20.31
CA ALA A 31 -27.27 -12.23 21.20
C ALA A 31 -27.95 -10.91 20.81
N ASP A 32 -28.33 -10.12 21.81
CA ASP A 32 -28.87 -8.78 21.59
C ASP A 32 -27.76 -7.84 21.08
N TYR A 33 -26.51 -8.10 21.49
CA TYR A 33 -25.33 -7.36 21.11
C TYR A 33 -24.14 -8.27 20.80
N TYR A 34 -23.30 -7.84 19.85
CA TYR A 34 -22.11 -8.57 19.42
C TYR A 34 -20.90 -7.64 19.29
N TYR A 35 -19.78 -8.05 19.88
CA TYR A 35 -18.53 -7.31 19.89
C TYR A 35 -17.35 -8.19 19.44
N GLN A 36 -16.42 -7.58 18.72
CA GLN A 36 -15.10 -8.12 18.42
C GLN A 36 -14.07 -7.40 19.29
N VAL A 37 -13.24 -8.15 20.01
CA VAL A 37 -12.29 -7.60 20.99
C VAL A 37 -10.91 -8.19 20.74
N ASP A 38 -9.96 -7.35 20.34
CA ASP A 38 -8.57 -7.75 20.20
C ASP A 38 -7.81 -7.58 21.52
N VAL A 39 -7.06 -8.61 21.90
CA VAL A 39 -6.28 -8.63 23.14
C VAL A 39 -4.84 -9.02 22.84
N ASN A 40 -3.91 -8.12 23.15
CA ASN A 40 -2.48 -8.43 23.09
C ASN A 40 -2.12 -9.45 24.18
N TYR A 41 -2.04 -10.71 23.80
CA TYR A 41 -1.86 -11.81 24.75
C TYR A 41 -1.15 -12.98 24.11
N SER A 42 0.06 -13.28 24.55
CA SER A 42 0.74 -14.52 24.16
C SER A 42 0.37 -15.65 25.13
N PRO A 43 -0.24 -16.73 24.65
CA PRO A 43 -0.40 -17.98 25.40
C PRO A 43 0.91 -18.43 26.10
N MET A 44 2.05 -18.24 25.43
CA MET A 44 3.36 -18.67 25.92
C MET A 44 3.95 -17.78 27.02
N SER A 45 3.36 -16.61 27.31
CA SER A 45 3.87 -15.74 28.39
C SER A 45 3.48 -16.22 29.78
N PHE A 46 2.55 -17.18 29.90
CA PHE A 46 1.98 -17.67 31.16
C PHE A 46 1.43 -16.56 32.06
N THR A 47 1.13 -15.37 31.50
CA THR A 47 0.55 -14.26 32.24
C THR A 47 -0.98 -14.34 32.26
N GLN A 48 -1.59 -13.64 33.21
CA GLN A 48 -3.04 -13.46 33.25
C GLN A 48 -3.48 -12.55 32.11
N VAL A 49 -4.54 -12.95 31.40
CA VAL A 49 -5.19 -12.12 30.37
C VAL A 49 -6.33 -11.34 31.01
N ASN A 50 -6.47 -10.06 30.63
CA ASN A 50 -7.43 -9.13 31.22
C ASN A 50 -8.17 -8.34 30.13
N PRO A 51 -9.01 -8.98 29.29
CA PRO A 51 -9.80 -8.27 28.29
C PRO A 51 -10.71 -7.25 28.97
N ASP A 52 -10.70 -6.02 28.46
CA ASP A 52 -11.75 -5.05 28.75
C ASP A 52 -12.91 -5.31 27.78
N VAL A 53 -14.06 -5.70 28.32
CA VAL A 53 -15.24 -6.04 27.50
C VAL A 53 -16.25 -4.89 27.54
N PRO A 54 -16.55 -4.25 26.40
CA PRO A 54 -17.42 -3.09 26.36
C PRO A 54 -18.85 -3.46 26.78
N LEU A 55 -19.53 -2.55 27.46
CA LEU A 55 -20.95 -2.69 27.79
C LEU A 55 -21.81 -1.96 26.74
N PRO A 56 -22.93 -2.55 26.31
CA PRO A 56 -23.97 -1.83 25.58
C PRO A 56 -24.34 -0.53 26.27
N GLU A 57 -24.59 0.53 25.49
CA GLU A 57 -24.91 1.87 26.03
C GLU A 57 -26.08 1.83 27.00
N GLU A 58 -27.11 1.02 26.73
CA GLU A 58 -28.28 0.83 27.60
C GLU A 58 -27.99 0.16 28.94
N LEU A 59 -26.81 -0.48 29.09
CA LEU A 59 -26.36 -1.08 30.33
C LEU A 59 -25.37 -0.19 31.10
N GLN A 60 -24.90 0.91 30.51
CA GLN A 60 -24.03 1.86 31.20
C GLN A 60 -24.82 2.58 32.29
N ASN A 61 -24.22 2.77 33.47
CA ASN A 61 -24.87 3.41 34.62
C ASN A 61 -26.07 2.64 35.22
N VAL A 62 -26.38 1.44 34.72
CA VAL A 62 -27.46 0.59 35.25
C VAL A 62 -26.88 -0.44 36.23
N PRO A 63 -27.49 -0.66 37.41
CA PRO A 63 -27.14 -1.79 38.26
C PRO A 63 -27.44 -3.11 37.53
N ILE A 64 -26.38 -3.83 37.20
CA ILE A 64 -26.45 -5.11 36.49
C ILE A 64 -25.74 -6.19 37.30
N SER A 65 -26.23 -7.42 37.14
CA SER A 65 -25.58 -8.61 37.68
C SER A 65 -25.40 -9.66 36.60
N TYR A 66 -24.33 -10.44 36.69
CA TYR A 66 -24.11 -11.58 35.80
C TYR A 66 -23.33 -12.68 36.53
N SER A 67 -23.45 -13.90 36.02
CA SER A 67 -22.69 -15.07 36.48
C SER A 67 -22.02 -15.72 35.29
N LEU A 68 -20.69 -15.88 35.35
CA LEU A 68 -19.94 -16.62 34.34
C LEU A 68 -19.61 -18.01 34.87
N ALA A 69 -19.75 -19.02 34.01
CA ALA A 69 -19.27 -20.36 34.28
C ALA A 69 -18.43 -20.88 33.10
N LEU A 70 -17.18 -21.28 33.37
CA LEU A 70 -16.33 -21.92 32.36
C LEU A 70 -16.99 -23.23 31.86
N GLY A 71 -16.88 -23.51 30.57
CA GLY A 71 -17.59 -24.62 29.91
C GLY A 71 -19.10 -24.40 29.72
N LYS A 72 -19.62 -23.18 29.96
CA LYS A 72 -21.00 -22.80 29.61
C LYS A 72 -21.06 -21.44 28.94
N SER A 73 -20.43 -20.45 29.55
CA SER A 73 -20.36 -19.07 29.03
C SER A 73 -19.26 -18.89 28.00
N PHE A 74 -18.42 -19.90 27.79
CA PHE A 74 -17.20 -19.80 26.98
C PHE A 74 -17.17 -20.85 25.88
N PHE A 75 -16.85 -20.39 24.68
CA PHE A 75 -16.96 -21.12 23.44
C PHE A 75 -15.65 -21.03 22.65
N ILE A 76 -15.44 -21.99 21.77
CA ILE A 76 -14.33 -21.98 20.81
C ILE A 76 -14.48 -20.73 19.95
N TYR A 77 -13.38 -19.99 19.78
CA TYR A 77 -13.35 -18.72 19.04
C TYR A 77 -14.08 -18.82 17.69
N GLY A 78 -14.98 -17.88 17.43
CA GLY A 78 -15.74 -17.83 16.17
C GLY A 78 -16.85 -18.88 16.02
N THR A 79 -17.11 -19.70 17.03
CA THR A 79 -18.10 -20.80 16.96
C THR A 79 -19.03 -20.82 18.17
N ASP A 80 -20.15 -21.54 18.05
CA ASP A 80 -21.09 -21.79 19.16
C ASP A 80 -20.78 -23.11 19.89
N THR A 81 -19.57 -23.64 19.71
CA THR A 81 -19.14 -24.87 20.39
C THR A 81 -18.55 -24.51 21.74
N ILE A 82 -19.12 -25.04 22.82
CA ILE A 82 -18.62 -24.84 24.18
C ILE A 82 -17.15 -25.28 24.27
N ASN A 83 -16.31 -24.44 24.87
CA ASN A 83 -14.92 -24.79 25.13
C ASN A 83 -14.82 -25.52 26.48
N THR A 84 -14.95 -26.84 26.45
CA THR A 84 -14.87 -27.71 27.63
C THR A 84 -13.45 -27.87 28.20
N LYS A 85 -12.44 -27.31 27.52
CA LYS A 85 -11.02 -27.43 27.88
C LYS A 85 -10.60 -26.43 28.97
N MET A 86 -11.46 -25.50 29.35
CA MET A 86 -11.16 -24.52 30.41
C MET A 86 -11.59 -25.03 31.79
N ASN A 87 -10.70 -24.93 32.79
CA ASN A 87 -10.98 -25.34 34.17
C ASN A 87 -12.18 -24.58 34.77
N THR A 88 -12.91 -25.15 35.72
CA THR A 88 -14.11 -24.49 36.30
C THR A 88 -13.77 -23.26 37.14
N PHE A 89 -14.37 -22.11 36.78
CA PHE A 89 -14.35 -20.85 37.51
C PHE A 89 -15.75 -20.23 37.47
N THR A 90 -16.15 -19.59 38.56
CA THR A 90 -17.41 -18.84 38.63
C THR A 90 -17.13 -17.39 39.01
N TYR A 91 -17.66 -16.45 38.23
CA TYR A 91 -17.51 -15.02 38.47
C TYR A 91 -18.89 -14.38 38.60
N ASN A 92 -19.18 -13.84 39.78
CA ASN A 92 -20.42 -13.13 40.06
C ASN A 92 -20.09 -11.68 40.36
N ASN A 93 -20.68 -10.76 39.61
CA ASN A 93 -20.41 -9.34 39.76
C ASN A 93 -21.69 -8.52 39.77
N ASN A 94 -21.67 -7.46 40.58
CA ASN A 94 -22.65 -6.38 40.53
C ASN A 94 -21.93 -5.11 40.08
N ILE A 95 -22.24 -4.63 38.88
CA ILE A 95 -21.64 -3.41 38.33
C ILE A 95 -22.57 -2.24 38.67
N ASN A 96 -22.11 -1.36 39.56
CA ASN A 96 -22.75 -0.08 39.85
C ASN A 96 -22.19 0.99 38.91
N GLY A 97 -22.59 0.91 37.65
CA GLY A 97 -22.64 2.03 36.73
C GLY A 97 -21.35 2.55 36.07
N ALA A 98 -20.14 2.29 36.55
CA ALA A 98 -18.93 2.77 35.85
C ALA A 98 -17.65 1.93 36.06
N SER A 99 -17.74 0.73 36.64
CA SER A 99 -16.53 -0.05 36.90
C SER A 99 -16.11 -0.84 35.66
N ASN A 100 -14.90 -0.56 35.18
CA ASN A 100 -13.97 -1.49 34.53
C ASN A 100 -14.51 -2.94 34.52
N ASN A 101 -15.00 -3.41 33.38
CA ASN A 101 -15.53 -4.77 33.20
C ASN A 101 -14.40 -5.73 32.80
N SER A 102 -13.17 -5.48 33.24
CA SER A 102 -12.06 -6.36 32.94
C SER A 102 -12.21 -7.67 33.69
N MET A 103 -12.13 -8.75 32.93
CA MET A 103 -12.24 -10.09 33.46
C MET A 103 -10.86 -10.71 33.48
N LYS A 104 -10.46 -11.21 34.64
CA LYS A 104 -9.14 -11.76 34.86
C LYS A 104 -9.13 -13.27 34.65
N TYR A 105 -8.35 -13.76 33.70
CA TYR A 105 -8.26 -15.19 33.38
C TYR A 105 -6.84 -15.73 33.55
N SER A 106 -6.71 -16.85 34.28
CA SER A 106 -5.44 -17.56 34.38
C SER A 106 -5.11 -18.27 33.07
N TRP A 107 -3.84 -18.25 32.70
CA TRP A 107 -3.31 -18.98 31.54
C TRP A 107 -3.65 -20.49 31.57
N SER A 108 -3.65 -21.11 32.76
CA SER A 108 -3.98 -22.53 32.94
C SER A 108 -5.36 -22.93 32.39
N ASN A 109 -6.21 -21.96 32.09
CA ASN A 109 -7.55 -22.19 31.53
C ASN A 109 -7.53 -22.36 30.01
N PHE A 110 -6.43 -22.04 29.30
CA PHE A 110 -6.38 -22.09 27.84
C PHE A 110 -5.59 -23.30 27.28
N ILE A 111 -5.28 -24.27 28.15
CA ILE A 111 -4.58 -25.51 27.79
C ILE A 111 -5.57 -26.67 27.86
N ASP A 112 -5.68 -27.45 26.79
CA ASP A 112 -6.32 -28.76 26.86
C ASP A 112 -5.39 -29.78 27.50
N THR A 113 -5.71 -30.25 28.70
CA THR A 113 -4.94 -31.31 29.38
C THR A 113 -5.53 -32.70 29.19
N SER A 114 -6.71 -32.81 28.55
CA SER A 114 -7.42 -34.07 28.34
C SER A 114 -6.89 -34.88 27.16
N THR A 115 -6.25 -34.22 26.18
CA THR A 115 -5.54 -34.85 25.06
C THR A 115 -4.05 -34.74 25.27
N GLN A 116 -3.32 -35.85 25.12
CA GLN A 116 -1.85 -35.84 25.04
C GLN A 116 -1.41 -35.91 23.56
N PRO A 117 -0.58 -34.97 23.08
CA PRO A 117 -0.03 -33.80 23.78
C PRO A 117 -1.06 -32.67 23.97
N ALA A 118 -0.88 -31.87 25.01
CA ALA A 118 -1.74 -30.73 25.31
C ALA A 118 -1.73 -29.71 24.16
N THR A 119 -2.91 -29.32 23.67
CA THR A 119 -3.04 -28.30 22.61
C THR A 119 -3.26 -26.93 23.22
N VAL A 120 -2.40 -25.97 22.86
CA VAL A 120 -2.55 -24.56 23.23
C VAL A 120 -3.55 -23.87 22.30
N ASN A 121 -4.47 -23.09 22.87
CA ASN A 121 -5.32 -22.20 22.10
C ASN A 121 -4.63 -20.86 21.81
N TYR A 122 -4.33 -20.59 20.55
CA TYR A 122 -3.71 -19.34 20.10
C TYR A 122 -4.69 -18.34 19.46
N LEU A 123 -5.94 -18.73 19.19
CA LEU A 123 -6.88 -17.87 18.46
C LEU A 123 -7.64 -16.92 19.40
N GLY A 124 -8.00 -17.39 20.59
CA GLY A 124 -8.84 -16.66 21.54
C GLY A 124 -10.08 -17.45 21.92
N PHE A 125 -11.17 -16.79 22.31
CA PHE A 125 -12.41 -17.47 22.71
C PHE A 125 -13.62 -16.58 22.47
N ARG A 126 -14.79 -17.21 22.38
CA ARG A 126 -16.06 -16.52 22.41
C ARG A 126 -16.62 -16.54 23.83
N LEU A 127 -17.07 -15.40 24.31
CA LEU A 127 -17.67 -15.22 25.62
C LEU A 127 -19.09 -14.71 25.47
N VAL A 128 -19.97 -15.27 26.29
CA VAL A 128 -21.40 -14.97 26.26
C VAL A 128 -21.83 -14.63 27.67
N ILE A 129 -22.34 -13.41 27.83
CA ILE A 129 -22.74 -12.88 29.13
C ILE A 129 -24.21 -12.53 29.07
N GLU A 130 -24.98 -13.08 29.99
CA GLU A 130 -26.36 -12.70 30.24
C GLU A 130 -26.38 -11.71 31.41
N TYR A 131 -26.61 -10.43 31.11
CA TYR A 131 -26.73 -9.38 32.11
C TYR A 131 -28.18 -9.29 32.58
N ASN A 132 -28.38 -9.41 33.89
CA ASN A 132 -29.67 -9.25 34.53
C ASN A 132 -29.74 -7.90 35.21
N THR A 133 -30.74 -7.11 34.80
CA THR A 133 -31.04 -5.80 35.38
C THR A 133 -31.97 -5.94 36.58
N VAL A 134 -32.00 -4.92 37.45
CA VAL A 134 -32.97 -4.83 38.56
C VAL A 134 -34.44 -4.80 38.10
N ALA A 135 -34.71 -4.55 36.82
CA ALA A 135 -36.03 -4.59 36.22
C ALA A 135 -36.43 -5.99 35.68
N ASN A 136 -35.66 -7.04 36.00
CA ASN A 136 -35.81 -8.40 35.46
C ASN A 136 -35.74 -8.49 33.92
N LYS A 137 -35.16 -7.48 33.25
CA LYS A 137 -34.74 -7.59 31.84
C LYS A 137 -33.41 -8.33 31.80
N THR A 138 -33.33 -9.37 30.98
CA THR A 138 -32.10 -10.07 30.63
C THR A 138 -31.64 -9.59 29.25
N ILE A 139 -30.36 -9.22 29.14
CA ILE A 139 -29.71 -8.84 27.88
C ILE A 139 -28.53 -9.77 27.66
N THR A 140 -28.48 -10.40 26.48
CA THR A 140 -27.40 -11.31 26.09
C THR A 140 -26.38 -10.58 25.24
N VAL A 141 -25.12 -10.59 25.66
CA VAL A 141 -24.02 -9.98 24.92
C VAL A 141 -22.98 -11.03 24.57
N MET A 142 -22.53 -11.02 23.33
CA MET A 142 -21.51 -11.92 22.82
C MET A 142 -20.23 -11.15 22.46
N TYR A 143 -19.10 -11.63 22.95
CA TYR A 143 -17.77 -11.08 22.72
C TYR A 143 -16.89 -12.13 22.06
N ASP A 144 -16.44 -11.87 20.83
CA ASP A 144 -15.38 -12.64 20.20
C ASP A 144 -14.04 -12.00 20.58
N ILE A 145 -13.35 -12.64 21.53
CA ILE A 145 -12.07 -12.18 22.06
C ILE A 145 -10.97 -12.87 21.26
N LYS A 146 -10.27 -12.11 20.42
CA LYS A 146 -9.17 -12.56 19.56
C LYS A 146 -7.82 -12.24 20.21
N PHE A 147 -6.89 -13.19 20.19
CA PHE A 147 -5.53 -12.98 20.73
C PHE A 147 -4.57 -12.46 19.67
N ILE A 148 -4.04 -11.26 19.86
CA ILE A 148 -2.94 -10.73 19.05
C ILE A 148 -1.63 -11.18 19.70
N ASN A 149 -0.96 -12.13 19.07
CA ASN A 149 0.09 -12.95 19.70
C ASN A 149 1.17 -13.45 18.76
N ALA A 150 1.15 -12.99 17.51
CA ALA A 150 2.17 -13.23 16.52
C ALA A 150 2.55 -11.92 15.84
N GLU A 151 3.79 -11.84 15.40
CA GLU A 151 4.27 -10.70 14.63
C GLU A 151 5.26 -11.12 13.55
N LEU A 152 5.20 -10.37 12.45
CA LEU A 152 6.14 -10.42 11.33
C LEU A 152 6.83 -9.06 11.24
N THR A 153 8.16 -9.07 11.27
CA THR A 153 8.97 -7.88 10.97
C THR A 153 9.37 -7.88 9.50
N VAL A 154 9.12 -6.78 8.80
CA VAL A 154 9.51 -6.57 7.41
C VAL A 154 10.61 -5.51 7.37
N ASN A 155 11.82 -5.92 7.00
CA ASN A 155 12.98 -5.05 6.90
C ASN A 155 13.24 -4.63 5.45
N TYR A 156 13.79 -3.44 5.27
CA TYR A 156 14.22 -2.90 3.98
C TYR A 156 15.69 -2.48 4.09
N GLN A 157 16.59 -3.26 3.49
CA GLN A 157 18.03 -3.09 3.66
C GLN A 157 18.74 -3.01 2.30
N ASN A 158 19.92 -2.43 2.27
CA ASN A 158 20.80 -2.45 1.11
C ASN A 158 21.68 -3.70 1.11
N THR A 159 22.45 -3.91 0.04
CA THR A 159 23.36 -5.05 -0.11
C THR A 159 24.46 -5.15 0.94
N ASN A 160 24.71 -4.10 1.72
CA ASN A 160 25.66 -4.07 2.84
C ASN A 160 24.98 -4.25 4.21
N GLY A 161 23.67 -4.55 4.25
CA GLY A 161 22.89 -4.68 5.49
C GLY A 161 22.46 -3.36 6.14
N GLY A 162 22.71 -2.22 5.49
CA GLY A 162 22.27 -0.91 5.96
C GLY A 162 20.79 -0.69 5.70
N THR A 163 20.06 -0.12 6.66
CA THR A 163 18.63 0.20 6.50
C THR A 163 18.40 1.24 5.42
N VAL A 164 17.51 0.94 4.47
CA VAL A 164 17.10 1.85 3.38
C VAL A 164 15.87 2.65 3.78
N THR A 165 14.90 2.01 4.43
CA THR A 165 13.74 2.68 5.03
C THR A 165 13.30 1.95 6.30
N SER A 166 12.47 2.59 7.11
CA SER A 166 12.00 2.03 8.38
C SER A 166 11.34 0.66 8.20
N ALA A 167 11.69 -0.27 9.08
CA ALA A 167 11.04 -1.58 9.14
C ALA A 167 9.55 -1.44 9.47
N GLN A 168 8.75 -2.39 9.01
CA GLN A 168 7.34 -2.51 9.34
C GLN A 168 7.11 -3.71 10.24
N THR A 169 6.12 -3.63 11.13
CA THR A 169 5.71 -4.75 11.97
C THR A 169 4.25 -5.05 11.71
N ILE A 170 3.96 -6.25 11.23
CA ILE A 170 2.62 -6.78 11.07
C ILE A 170 2.32 -7.60 12.32
N ARG A 171 1.22 -7.28 13.01
CA ARG A 171 0.76 -8.02 14.19
C ARG A 171 -0.57 -8.70 13.89
N GLY A 172 -0.75 -9.88 14.44
CA GLY A 172 -1.97 -10.65 14.28
C GLY A 172 -2.05 -11.84 15.23
N SER A 173 -2.98 -12.75 14.97
CA SER A 173 -3.05 -14.04 15.64
C SER A 173 -2.17 -15.06 14.93
N VAL A 174 -1.65 -16.02 15.67
CA VAL A 174 -1.09 -17.25 15.09
C VAL A 174 -2.12 -17.89 14.16
N GLY A 175 -1.71 -18.22 12.94
CA GLY A 175 -2.57 -18.77 11.90
C GLY A 175 -3.28 -17.73 11.03
N ASP A 176 -3.18 -16.43 11.33
CA ASP A 176 -3.61 -15.39 10.39
C ASP A 176 -2.67 -15.41 9.16
N SER A 177 -3.24 -15.31 7.96
CA SER A 177 -2.45 -15.23 6.73
C SER A 177 -1.76 -13.88 6.60
N TYR A 178 -0.54 -13.85 6.09
CA TYR A 178 0.15 -12.63 5.68
C TYR A 178 0.64 -12.74 4.24
N SER A 179 0.78 -11.59 3.60
CA SER A 179 1.44 -11.43 2.30
C SER A 179 2.09 -10.05 2.26
N VAL A 180 3.39 -10.02 2.01
CA VAL A 180 4.19 -8.80 1.92
C VAL A 180 4.87 -8.74 0.55
N GLN A 181 5.11 -7.53 0.08
CA GLN A 181 5.75 -7.25 -1.20
C GLN A 181 6.85 -6.21 -0.98
N PRO A 182 7.90 -6.21 -1.82
CA PRO A 182 8.89 -5.14 -1.76
C PRO A 182 8.19 -3.79 -1.96
N ALA A 183 8.59 -2.80 -1.17
CA ALA A 183 8.13 -1.43 -1.34
C ALA A 183 8.86 -0.76 -2.51
N ASP A 184 8.17 0.12 -3.22
CA ASP A 184 8.78 1.05 -4.18
C ASP A 184 9.51 2.15 -3.40
N ILE A 185 10.84 2.18 -3.49
CA ILE A 185 11.68 3.13 -2.76
C ILE A 185 12.42 4.00 -3.77
N SER A 186 12.22 5.32 -3.69
CA SER A 186 12.87 6.27 -4.60
C SER A 186 14.39 6.18 -4.54
N GLY A 187 15.03 6.02 -5.70
CA GLY A 187 16.48 5.89 -5.85
C GLY A 187 17.03 4.50 -5.51
N TYR A 188 16.17 3.49 -5.35
CA TYR A 188 16.57 2.11 -5.09
C TYR A 188 15.79 1.11 -5.94
N ASP A 189 16.50 0.13 -6.48
CA ASP A 189 15.95 -1.02 -7.18
C ASP A 189 15.88 -2.24 -6.24
N PHE A 190 14.78 -2.98 -6.33
CA PHE A 190 14.63 -4.23 -5.58
C PHE A 190 15.52 -5.32 -6.18
N VAL A 191 16.30 -5.99 -5.34
CA VAL A 191 17.22 -7.05 -5.75
C VAL A 191 16.66 -8.44 -5.43
N ARG A 192 16.35 -8.70 -4.16
CA ARG A 192 15.88 -10.01 -3.67
C ARG A 192 15.26 -9.92 -2.28
N ALA A 193 14.57 -10.96 -1.87
CA ALA A 193 14.12 -11.13 -0.48
C ALA A 193 14.89 -12.23 0.22
N GLU A 194 15.06 -12.08 1.53
CA GLU A 194 15.75 -12.99 2.44
C GLU A 194 14.93 -13.20 3.72
N GLY A 195 15.22 -14.25 4.48
CA GLY A 195 14.51 -14.60 5.71
C GLY A 195 13.33 -15.54 5.47
N ASP A 196 12.21 -15.27 6.15
CA ASP A 196 10.96 -16.01 6.01
C ASP A 196 10.30 -15.81 4.63
N PRO A 197 9.39 -16.71 4.22
CA PRO A 197 8.62 -16.54 3.00
C PRO A 197 7.80 -15.24 3.00
N GLN A 198 7.65 -14.60 1.83
CA GLN A 198 6.87 -13.35 1.68
C GLN A 198 5.36 -13.52 1.85
N SER A 199 4.86 -14.77 1.82
CA SER A 199 3.47 -15.07 2.13
C SER A 199 3.40 -16.38 2.91
N GLY A 200 2.41 -16.49 3.77
CA GLY A 200 2.26 -17.63 4.66
C GLY A 200 1.28 -17.33 5.79
N PHE A 201 1.49 -17.98 6.92
CA PHE A 201 0.71 -17.78 8.13
C PHE A 201 1.60 -17.33 9.26
N LEU A 202 1.07 -16.45 10.10
CA LEU A 202 1.75 -15.98 11.30
C LEU A 202 1.97 -17.15 12.27
N GLY A 203 3.21 -17.31 12.72
CA GLY A 203 3.63 -18.39 13.61
C GLY A 203 3.79 -17.95 15.07
N THR A 204 4.11 -18.91 15.93
CA THR A 204 4.44 -18.63 17.34
C THR A 204 5.88 -18.10 17.52
N ALA A 205 6.74 -18.33 16.53
CA ALA A 205 8.09 -17.77 16.50
C ALA A 205 8.07 -16.41 15.80
N ALA A 206 8.98 -15.52 16.19
CA ALA A 206 9.16 -14.25 15.49
C ALA A 206 9.55 -14.52 14.03
N GLN A 207 8.81 -13.94 13.11
CA GLN A 207 9.08 -14.05 11.68
C GLN A 207 9.70 -12.76 11.16
N VAL A 208 10.64 -12.88 10.22
CA VAL A 208 11.35 -11.76 9.62
C VAL A 208 11.47 -11.95 8.11
N VAL A 209 10.91 -11.03 7.34
CA VAL A 209 11.16 -10.91 5.90
C VAL A 209 12.04 -9.69 5.67
N THR A 210 13.13 -9.84 4.92
CA THR A 210 14.02 -8.72 4.58
C THR A 210 14.03 -8.54 3.07
N PHE A 211 13.62 -7.38 2.58
CA PHE A 211 13.78 -6.98 1.18
C PHE A 211 15.12 -6.25 1.01
N ILE A 212 15.95 -6.75 0.10
CA ILE A 212 17.27 -6.22 -0.22
C ILE A 212 17.19 -5.35 -1.47
N TYR A 213 17.79 -4.16 -1.39
CA TYR A 213 17.80 -3.15 -2.43
C TYR A 213 19.22 -2.75 -2.84
N GLU A 214 19.35 -2.20 -4.03
CA GLU A 214 20.54 -1.52 -4.52
C GLU A 214 20.19 -0.11 -4.96
N ALA A 215 21.14 0.84 -4.84
CA ALA A 215 20.88 2.21 -5.27
C ALA A 215 20.78 2.26 -6.79
N THR A 216 19.69 2.84 -7.30
CA THR A 216 19.52 3.07 -8.74
C THR A 216 20.60 4.06 -9.21
N PRO A 217 21.44 3.70 -10.19
CA PRO A 217 22.45 4.61 -10.72
C PRO A 217 21.77 5.87 -11.28
N LEU A 218 22.22 7.04 -10.83
CA LEU A 218 21.82 8.29 -11.47
C LEU A 218 22.46 8.40 -12.86
N PRO A 219 21.74 8.91 -13.86
CA PRO A 219 22.32 9.17 -15.18
C PRO A 219 23.48 10.16 -15.04
N LEU A 220 24.62 9.83 -15.63
CA LEU A 220 25.75 10.74 -15.70
C LEU A 220 25.42 11.84 -16.71
N LEU A 221 25.48 13.11 -16.29
CA LEU A 221 25.20 14.26 -17.15
C LEU A 221 26.49 14.98 -17.56
N SER A 222 26.54 15.48 -18.79
CA SER A 222 27.61 16.38 -19.27
C SER A 222 27.07 17.50 -20.15
N ASN A 223 27.92 18.48 -20.46
CA ASN A 223 27.55 19.65 -21.25
C ASN A 223 28.27 19.70 -22.60
N VAL A 224 27.59 20.23 -23.62
CA VAL A 224 28.23 20.82 -24.80
C VAL A 224 28.22 22.34 -24.63
N HIS A 225 29.40 22.94 -24.51
CA HIS A 225 29.58 24.38 -24.50
C HIS A 225 29.72 24.89 -25.93
N VAL A 226 28.82 25.78 -26.32
CA VAL A 226 28.72 26.33 -27.67
C VAL A 226 29.16 27.79 -27.65
N ASN A 227 30.27 28.05 -28.31
CA ASN A 227 30.81 29.38 -28.53
C ASN A 227 30.34 29.89 -29.90
N TYR A 228 30.02 31.17 -29.95
CA TYR A 228 29.72 31.87 -31.19
C TYR A 228 30.77 32.95 -31.31
N ILE A 229 31.73 32.77 -32.20
CA ILE A 229 32.95 33.59 -32.27
C ILE A 229 33.11 34.26 -33.62
N ASP A 230 33.80 35.40 -33.65
CA ASP A 230 34.28 36.01 -34.89
C ASP A 230 35.55 35.31 -35.42
N GLU A 231 36.04 35.73 -36.59
CA GLU A 231 37.28 35.21 -37.20
C GLU A 231 38.54 35.45 -36.35
N ALA A 232 38.50 36.37 -35.37
CA ALA A 232 39.57 36.65 -34.43
C ALA A 232 39.44 35.83 -33.12
N GLY A 233 38.39 35.02 -32.98
CA GLY A 233 38.12 34.20 -31.81
C GLY A 233 37.37 34.91 -30.68
N ASN A 234 36.85 36.11 -30.89
CA ASN A 234 36.08 36.83 -29.88
C ASN A 234 34.62 36.35 -29.88
N ASN A 235 34.04 36.14 -28.70
CA ASN A 235 32.63 35.81 -28.59
C ASN A 235 31.74 36.97 -29.05
N ILE A 236 30.86 36.71 -30.02
CA ILE A 236 29.90 37.68 -30.55
C ILE A 236 28.57 37.68 -29.78
N ILE A 237 28.23 36.54 -29.15
CA ILE A 237 27.14 36.40 -28.19
C ILE A 237 27.58 35.53 -27.00
N PRO A 238 26.86 35.53 -25.88
CA PRO A 238 27.20 34.68 -24.72
C PRO A 238 27.26 33.19 -25.07
N ILE A 239 28.18 32.48 -24.42
CA ILE A 239 28.32 31.02 -24.53
C ILE A 239 27.04 30.34 -24.06
N LYS A 240 26.59 29.32 -24.81
CA LYS A 240 25.44 28.48 -24.43
C LYS A 240 25.92 27.10 -23.97
N SER A 241 25.19 26.50 -23.04
CA SER A 241 25.46 25.14 -22.56
C SER A 241 24.24 24.26 -22.79
N PHE A 242 24.44 23.12 -23.44
CA PHE A 242 23.42 22.10 -23.66
C PHE A 242 23.77 20.90 -22.79
N GLN A 243 22.90 20.52 -21.86
CA GLN A 243 23.11 19.37 -20.96
C GLN A 243 22.38 18.14 -21.48
N GLY A 244 23.02 16.97 -21.34
CA GLY A 244 22.40 15.68 -21.64
C GLY A 244 23.06 14.52 -20.91
N GLU A 245 22.40 13.36 -20.95
CA GLU A 245 22.92 12.13 -20.37
C GLU A 245 24.03 11.54 -21.27
N VAL A 246 25.11 11.07 -20.66
CA VAL A 246 26.24 10.46 -21.36
C VAL A 246 25.77 9.28 -22.24
N GLY A 247 26.19 9.30 -23.50
CA GLY A 247 25.81 8.33 -24.53
C GLY A 247 24.55 8.70 -25.31
N THR A 248 23.81 9.74 -24.91
CA THR A 248 22.67 10.25 -25.71
C THR A 248 23.14 11.16 -26.83
N ASP A 249 22.41 11.14 -27.95
CA ASP A 249 22.74 11.96 -29.13
C ASP A 249 22.39 13.44 -28.89
N PHE A 250 23.20 14.33 -29.44
CA PHE A 250 22.88 15.75 -29.60
C PHE A 250 23.01 16.16 -31.06
N ASN A 251 22.23 17.18 -31.43
CA ASN A 251 22.32 17.86 -32.72
C ASN A 251 22.10 19.36 -32.49
N ILE A 252 23.17 20.13 -32.59
CA ILE A 252 23.17 21.57 -32.34
C ILE A 252 23.34 22.28 -33.67
N GLN A 253 22.36 23.10 -34.02
CA GLN A 253 22.38 23.91 -35.23
C GLN A 253 22.99 25.29 -34.94
N PRO A 254 23.70 25.89 -35.91
CA PRO A 254 24.19 27.26 -35.79
C PRO A 254 23.02 28.23 -35.65
N GLU A 255 23.23 29.28 -34.86
CA GLU A 255 22.21 30.31 -34.64
C GLU A 255 22.34 31.40 -35.70
N ALA A 256 21.21 31.91 -36.20
CA ALA A 256 21.22 33.07 -37.08
C ALA A 256 21.45 34.34 -36.23
N ILE A 257 22.53 35.06 -36.50
CA ILE A 257 22.91 36.26 -35.76
C ILE A 257 22.86 37.45 -36.72
N ALA A 258 22.05 38.47 -36.40
CA ALA A 258 21.83 39.60 -37.28
C ALA A 258 23.13 40.34 -37.62
N GLY A 259 23.43 40.52 -38.91
CA GLY A 259 24.65 41.16 -39.40
C GLY A 259 25.88 40.26 -39.43
N TRP A 260 25.73 38.96 -39.20
CA TRP A 260 26.79 37.96 -39.21
C TRP A 260 26.41 36.76 -40.08
N GLU A 261 27.38 36.23 -40.83
CA GLU A 261 27.25 35.04 -41.66
C GLU A 261 28.14 33.92 -41.11
N LEU A 262 27.63 32.69 -41.04
CA LEU A 262 28.39 31.53 -40.60
C LEU A 262 29.44 31.17 -41.66
N VAL A 263 30.70 31.07 -41.26
CA VAL A 263 31.81 30.72 -42.18
C VAL A 263 32.47 29.39 -41.86
N ASN A 264 32.46 28.96 -40.59
CA ASN A 264 33.10 27.70 -40.19
C ASN A 264 32.47 27.11 -38.92
N THR A 265 32.63 25.79 -38.74
CA THR A 265 32.30 25.07 -37.50
C THR A 265 33.53 24.34 -36.99
N ILE A 266 33.91 24.58 -35.73
CA ILE A 266 35.03 23.91 -35.06
C ILE A 266 34.45 22.98 -34.00
N GLY A 267 34.78 21.69 -34.09
CA GLY A 267 34.16 20.63 -33.28
C GLY A 267 33.06 19.89 -34.04
N ASN A 268 32.30 19.05 -33.34
CA ASN A 268 31.24 18.23 -33.95
C ASN A 268 29.85 18.74 -33.51
N PRO A 269 29.02 19.26 -34.43
CA PRO A 269 27.66 19.73 -34.10
C PRO A 269 26.66 18.58 -33.91
N ILE A 270 27.01 17.37 -34.34
CA ILE A 270 26.23 16.14 -34.16
C ILE A 270 27.14 15.10 -33.52
N GLY A 271 26.67 14.46 -32.47
CA GLY A 271 27.46 13.47 -31.75
C GLY A 271 26.72 12.96 -30.52
N GLN A 272 27.46 12.35 -29.59
CA GLN A 272 26.93 11.89 -28.31
C GLN A 272 27.59 12.63 -27.15
N PHE A 273 26.82 12.87 -26.08
CA PHE A 273 27.37 13.35 -24.82
C PHE A 273 28.41 12.34 -24.30
N THR A 274 29.58 12.84 -23.90
CA THR A 274 30.65 12.01 -23.32
C THR A 274 30.79 12.27 -21.83
N ALA A 275 31.56 11.45 -21.12
CA ALA A 275 31.84 11.69 -19.70
C ALA A 275 32.55 13.04 -19.44
N ALA A 276 33.23 13.60 -20.44
CA ALA A 276 33.80 14.94 -20.38
C ALA A 276 32.92 15.96 -21.13
N ASP A 277 32.94 17.21 -20.69
CA ASP A 277 32.29 18.30 -21.40
C ASP A 277 32.92 18.51 -22.78
N LEU A 278 32.08 18.82 -23.77
CA LEU A 278 32.48 19.04 -25.15
C LEU A 278 32.48 20.54 -25.49
N GLN A 279 33.32 20.92 -26.46
CA GLN A 279 33.39 22.27 -26.98
C GLN A 279 32.98 22.28 -28.45
N LEU A 280 32.08 23.19 -28.81
CA LEU A 280 31.66 23.46 -30.18
C LEU A 280 31.77 24.96 -30.41
N SER A 281 32.32 25.37 -31.55
CA SER A 281 32.39 26.79 -31.92
C SER A 281 31.84 27.00 -33.31
N PHE A 282 30.85 27.87 -33.44
CA PHE A 282 30.41 28.41 -34.72
C PHE A 282 31.14 29.72 -34.97
N VAL A 283 31.88 29.80 -36.07
CA VAL A 283 32.69 30.96 -36.46
C VAL A 283 31.92 31.78 -37.49
N TYR A 284 31.79 33.07 -37.23
CA TYR A 284 31.03 34.00 -38.06
C TYR A 284 31.91 35.14 -38.61
N LYS A 285 31.54 35.62 -39.79
CA LYS A 285 32.08 36.82 -40.40
C LYS A 285 31.01 37.92 -40.42
N LYS A 286 31.41 39.16 -40.13
CA LYS A 286 30.51 40.30 -40.18
C LYS A 286 30.15 40.61 -41.63
N VAL A 287 28.85 40.82 -41.91
CA VAL A 287 28.37 41.20 -43.24
C VAL A 287 28.72 42.67 -43.48
N ASP A 288 29.54 42.95 -44.50
CA ASP A 288 29.85 44.31 -44.89
C ASP A 288 28.65 44.95 -45.59
N THR A 289 28.26 46.14 -45.14
CA THR A 289 27.10 46.89 -45.67
C THR A 289 27.26 47.32 -47.14
N ALA A 290 28.43 47.07 -47.76
CA ALA A 290 28.67 47.32 -49.18
C ALA A 290 28.02 46.25 -50.09
N ASP A 291 27.78 45.02 -49.60
CA ASP A 291 27.22 43.91 -50.39
C ASP A 291 25.69 43.90 -50.48
N ILE A 292 25.00 44.74 -49.68
CA ILE A 292 23.53 44.84 -49.69
C ILE A 292 23.01 45.73 -50.85
N VAL A 293 23.88 46.50 -51.52
CA VAL A 293 23.47 47.51 -52.53
C VAL A 293 23.42 46.94 -53.96
N SER A 294 23.86 45.69 -54.21
CA SER A 294 23.97 45.16 -55.57
C SER A 294 22.74 44.43 -56.12
N ASN A 295 21.62 44.35 -55.38
CA ASN A 295 20.41 43.68 -55.90
C ASN A 295 19.13 44.49 -55.69
N THR A 296 19.08 45.70 -56.26
CA THR A 296 17.81 46.37 -56.56
C THR A 296 17.92 47.18 -57.87
N SER A 297 17.00 46.89 -58.80
CA SER A 297 16.61 47.59 -60.05
C SER A 297 17.18 47.01 -61.37
N THR A 298 16.37 46.56 -62.35
CA THR A 298 15.33 47.36 -63.05
C THR A 298 14.22 46.56 -63.79
N ASN A 299 12.99 47.08 -63.65
CA ASN A 299 11.87 47.30 -64.62
C ASN A 299 11.04 46.18 -65.31
N ASN A 300 9.81 45.98 -64.76
CA ASN A 300 8.46 46.26 -65.32
C ASN A 300 8.20 46.19 -66.86
N ASP A 301 7.26 45.36 -67.33
CA ASP A 301 5.81 45.68 -67.45
C ASP A 301 4.94 44.53 -68.07
N ILE A 302 4.07 43.98 -67.21
CA ILE A 302 2.68 43.47 -67.29
C ILE A 302 2.01 43.13 -68.64
N THR A 303 1.45 41.91 -68.73
CA THR A 303 0.04 41.68 -69.16
C THR A 303 -0.64 40.62 -68.27
N LEU A 304 -1.85 40.93 -67.80
CA LEU A 304 -2.72 40.10 -66.94
C LEU A 304 -3.57 39.12 -67.77
N PRO A 305 -4.10 38.05 -67.13
CA PRO A 305 -5.55 37.91 -67.14
C PRO A 305 -6.17 37.82 -65.73
N VAL A 306 -7.38 38.35 -65.70
CA VAL A 306 -8.41 38.51 -64.64
C VAL A 306 -8.98 37.11 -64.27
N THR A 307 -9.42 36.69 -63.06
CA THR A 307 -10.07 37.28 -61.86
C THR A 307 -10.00 36.27 -60.68
N GLY A 308 -9.89 36.74 -59.43
CA GLY A 308 -10.18 36.02 -58.17
C GLY A 308 -9.11 35.02 -57.70
N GLU A 309 -8.59 35.00 -56.47
CA GLU A 309 -9.11 35.41 -55.17
C GLU A 309 -8.02 36.03 -54.26
N ASP A 310 -8.51 36.71 -53.23
CA ASP A 310 -7.88 37.75 -52.43
C ASP A 310 -6.65 37.36 -51.58
N ASN A 311 -5.68 38.28 -51.58
CA ASN A 311 -4.62 38.40 -50.60
C ASN A 311 -5.15 39.09 -49.34
N LEU A 312 -4.95 38.48 -48.16
CA LEU A 312 -4.79 39.18 -46.89
C LEU A 312 -3.89 38.37 -45.95
N SER A 313 -2.65 38.83 -45.83
CA SER A 313 -1.85 39.04 -44.61
C SER A 313 -1.81 37.98 -43.49
N TYR A 314 -0.57 37.61 -43.14
CA TYR A 314 -0.04 37.12 -41.85
C TYR A 314 -0.93 36.25 -40.95
N THR A 315 -0.64 34.94 -40.83
CA THR A 315 -0.74 34.19 -39.55
C THR A 315 -0.09 32.79 -39.59
N ILE A 316 0.78 32.53 -38.60
CA ILE A 316 0.87 31.37 -37.67
C ILE A 316 0.33 29.99 -38.11
N ALA A 317 1.11 28.96 -37.73
CA ALA A 317 0.82 27.52 -37.57
C ALA A 317 0.75 26.65 -38.85
N GLY A 318 1.19 25.39 -38.85
CA GLY A 318 1.70 24.55 -37.77
C GLY A 318 2.04 23.12 -38.25
N LEU A 319 2.60 22.36 -37.31
CA LEU A 319 2.63 20.90 -37.19
C LEU A 319 2.65 20.02 -38.45
N LEU A 320 3.71 19.22 -38.57
CA LEU A 320 3.59 17.85 -39.03
C LEU A 320 4.07 16.92 -37.90
N LEU A 321 3.11 16.44 -37.10
CA LEU A 321 3.26 15.23 -36.33
C LEU A 321 3.29 14.06 -37.33
N ILE A 322 4.41 13.34 -37.40
CA ILE A 322 4.40 11.95 -37.81
C ILE A 322 4.90 11.14 -36.62
N SER A 323 3.94 10.53 -35.93
CA SER A 323 4.16 9.45 -34.99
C SER A 323 4.79 8.26 -35.71
N GLY A 324 6.10 8.08 -35.53
CA GLY A 324 6.79 6.85 -35.87
C GLY A 324 6.45 5.78 -34.84
N THR A 325 5.39 5.02 -35.11
CA THR A 325 5.09 3.77 -34.41
C THR A 325 6.22 2.77 -34.68
N GLY A 326 6.85 2.29 -33.61
CA GLY A 326 7.79 1.18 -33.67
C GLY A 326 7.04 -0.12 -34.00
N PHE A 327 7.17 -0.60 -35.23
CA PHE A 327 6.72 -1.92 -35.63
C PHE A 327 7.86 -2.93 -35.38
N PHE A 328 7.65 -3.83 -34.43
CA PHE A 328 8.53 -4.96 -34.16
C PHE A 328 8.49 -5.97 -35.33
N LEU A 329 9.66 -6.28 -35.90
CA LEU A 329 9.85 -7.47 -36.74
C LEU A 329 10.52 -8.55 -35.91
N ASN A 330 9.68 -9.44 -35.36
CA ASN A 330 10.12 -10.72 -34.80
C ASN A 330 10.34 -11.70 -35.95
N LYS A 331 11.60 -12.10 -36.18
CA LYS A 331 11.97 -13.11 -37.16
C LYS A 331 11.89 -14.48 -36.51
N VAL A 332 10.80 -15.20 -36.80
CA VAL A 332 10.66 -16.63 -36.47
C VAL A 332 11.64 -17.43 -37.32
N ASN A 333 12.59 -18.10 -36.67
CA ASN A 333 13.39 -19.16 -37.27
C ASN A 333 12.53 -20.44 -37.38
N LYS A 334 12.51 -21.03 -38.58
CA LYS A 334 12.14 -22.43 -38.79
C LYS A 334 13.40 -23.22 -39.15
N LYS A 335 13.81 -24.11 -38.25
CA LYS A 335 13.89 -25.56 -38.48
C LYS A 335 13.98 -26.28 -37.14
#